data_AF-A0A256FY14-F1
#
_entry.id   AF-A0A256FY14-F1
#
_cell.length_a   1.000
_cell.length_b   1.000
_cell.length_c   1.000
_cell.angle_alpha   90.00
_cell.angle_beta   90.00
_cell.angle_gamma   90.00
#
_symmetry.space_group_name_H-M   'P 1'
#
loop_
_entity.id
_entity.type
_entity.pdbx_description
1 polymer ?
#
loop_
_entity_poly.entity_id
_entity_poly.type
_entity_poly.pdbx_seq_one_letter_code
_entity_poly.pdbx_strand_id
1 'polypeptide(L)'
;MSPNVLPFPVHIVSDGNIREQLIAAGQGNRWASIPAFAKTVTPAGTVVPVLDEDDEGELIEVATRQTTTGTVSIGMIRRQCTTDYKIVPIRRKVRDLAGLTRKRSPSFPVVECWIGISTDEIVRAKPSFEAWQVKRFPLIEKRLSRRDCLAWLRRHD
;
A
#
# COMPACT_ATOMS: atom_id res chain seq x y z
N MET A 1 7.96 4.22 -39.11
CA MET A 1 7.19 4.15 -37.85
C MET A 1 7.99 4.87 -36.78
N SER A 2 7.39 5.76 -35.98
CA SER A 2 8.10 6.41 -34.87
C SER A 2 8.65 5.32 -33.94
N PRO A 3 9.95 5.29 -33.63
CA PRO A 3 10.58 4.23 -32.85
C PRO A 3 10.11 4.15 -31.38
N ASN A 4 9.28 5.09 -30.93
CA ASN A 4 8.88 5.24 -29.52
C ASN A 4 7.41 4.89 -29.23
N VAL A 5 6.71 4.22 -30.16
CA VAL A 5 5.33 3.76 -29.90
C VAL A 5 5.37 2.27 -29.57
N LEU A 6 5.13 1.94 -28.30
CA LEU A 6 5.00 0.56 -27.86
C LEU A 6 3.81 -0.11 -28.59
N PRO A 7 3.90 -1.39 -28.97
CA PRO A 7 2.86 -2.08 -29.73
C PRO A 7 1.61 -2.42 -28.90
N PHE A 8 1.48 -1.81 -27.72
CA PHE A 8 0.41 -2.03 -26.76
C PHE A 8 0.04 -0.70 -26.08
N PRO A 9 -1.21 -0.56 -25.61
CA PRO A 9 -1.64 0.64 -24.91
C PRO A 9 -0.88 0.80 -23.59
N VAL A 10 -0.41 2.02 -23.34
CA VAL A 10 0.19 2.41 -22.07
C VAL A 10 -0.83 3.21 -21.27
N HIS A 11 -1.13 2.75 -20.06
CA HIS A 11 -1.99 3.46 -19.13
C HIS A 11 -1.16 4.03 -17.98
N ILE A 12 -1.12 5.35 -17.88
CA ILE A 12 -0.55 6.06 -16.72
C ILE A 12 -1.68 6.24 -15.70
N VAL A 13 -1.43 5.81 -14.46
CA VAL A 13 -2.38 5.96 -13.35
C VAL A 13 -1.74 6.80 -12.25
N SER A 14 -2.55 7.64 -11.62
CA SER A 14 -2.13 8.53 -10.52
C SER A 14 -3.30 8.74 -9.57
N ASP A 15 -3.00 9.06 -8.32
CA ASP A 15 -3.99 9.46 -7.31
C ASP A 15 -3.48 10.67 -6.54
N GLY A 16 -3.54 11.83 -7.20
CA GLY A 16 -3.02 13.09 -6.66
C GLY A 16 -1.51 13.12 -6.45
N ASN A 17 -1.08 14.00 -5.54
CA ASN A 17 0.32 14.25 -5.23
C ASN A 17 0.59 14.12 -3.73
N ILE A 18 1.54 13.25 -3.36
CA ILE A 18 1.84 12.96 -1.95
C ILE A 18 2.34 14.18 -1.19
N ARG A 19 3.12 15.07 -1.82
CA ARG A 19 3.64 16.28 -1.20
C ARG A 19 2.53 17.27 -0.92
N GLU A 20 1.64 17.48 -1.88
CA GLU A 20 0.51 18.40 -1.71
C GLU A 20 -0.45 17.91 -0.62
N GLN A 21 -0.76 16.61 -0.61
CA GLN A 21 -1.59 16.03 0.45
C GLN A 21 -0.94 16.11 1.83
N LEU A 22 0.39 15.95 1.93
CA LEU A 22 1.12 16.16 3.18
C LEU A 22 1.02 17.61 3.69
N ILE A 23 1.13 18.59 2.79
CA ILE A 23 1.01 20.00 3.16
C ILE A 23 -0.43 20.30 3.61
N ALA A 24 -1.43 19.81 2.88
CA ALA A 24 -2.84 19.95 3.22
C ALA A 24 -3.19 19.24 4.54
N ALA A 25 -2.49 18.17 4.90
CA ALA A 25 -2.65 17.46 6.18
C ALA A 25 -2.41 18.37 7.39
N GLY A 26 -1.41 19.25 7.30
CA GLY A 26 -1.11 20.24 8.34
C GLY A 26 -2.26 21.21 8.60
N GLN A 27 -3.22 21.31 7.68
CA GLN A 27 -4.42 22.14 7.78
C GLN A 27 -5.65 21.35 8.25
N GLY A 28 -5.47 20.12 8.74
CA GLY A 28 -6.55 19.27 9.26
C GLY A 28 -7.21 18.36 8.23
N ASN A 29 -6.71 18.32 6.99
CA ASN A 29 -7.21 17.38 5.99
C ASN A 29 -6.70 15.96 6.22
N ARG A 30 -7.49 14.97 5.78
CA ARG A 30 -7.05 13.57 5.77
C ARG A 30 -5.91 13.40 4.78
N TRP A 31 -4.89 12.64 5.16
CA TRP A 31 -3.71 12.38 4.34
C TRP A 31 -3.31 10.91 4.39
N ALA A 32 -2.71 10.41 3.31
CA ALA A 32 -2.10 9.10 3.29
C ALA A 32 -0.76 9.15 4.03
N SER A 33 -0.66 8.44 5.13
CA SER A 33 0.54 8.45 5.96
C SER A 33 1.77 7.90 5.22
N ILE A 34 2.77 8.77 5.05
CA ILE A 34 4.18 8.35 4.95
C ILE A 34 4.58 7.78 6.32
N PRO A 35 5.63 6.95 6.43
CA PRO A 35 6.09 6.42 7.71
C PRO A 35 6.76 7.53 8.54
N ALA A 36 5.97 8.46 9.05
CA ALA A 36 6.41 9.52 9.93
C ALA A 36 6.48 9.00 11.38
N PHE A 37 7.40 9.56 12.15
CA PHE A 37 7.40 9.37 13.60
C PHE A 37 6.55 10.47 14.23
N ALA A 38 5.46 10.07 14.87
CA ALA A 38 4.63 10.96 15.65
C ALA A 38 5.15 10.99 17.10
N LYS A 39 5.33 12.20 17.64
CA LYS A 39 5.63 12.43 19.05
C LYS A 39 4.31 12.69 19.77
N THR A 40 3.92 11.76 20.63
CA THR A 40 2.76 11.93 21.51
C THR A 40 3.26 12.40 22.86
N VAL A 41 2.70 13.50 23.36
CA VAL A 41 3.02 14.05 24.68
C VAL A 41 1.79 13.91 25.56
N THR A 42 1.95 13.23 26.69
CA THR A 42 0.94 13.14 27.74
C THR A 42 1.43 13.97 28.92
N PRO A 43 0.94 15.19 29.13
CA PRO A 43 1.38 16.05 30.23
C PRO A 43 1.11 15.41 31.60
N ALA A 44 1.88 15.81 32.62
CA ALA A 44 1.54 15.49 34.00
C ALA A 44 0.16 16.08 34.34
N GLY A 45 -0.62 15.35 35.14
CA GLY A 45 -2.01 15.70 35.49
C GLY A 45 -3.04 15.28 34.44
N THR A 46 -2.64 14.67 33.32
CA THR A 46 -3.60 14.12 32.34
C THR A 46 -4.48 13.07 33.03
N VAL A 47 -5.80 13.22 32.93
CA VAL A 47 -6.81 12.28 33.41
C VAL A 47 -6.90 11.12 32.42
N VAL A 48 -6.69 9.90 32.91
CA VAL A 48 -6.73 8.67 32.11
C VAL A 48 -7.77 7.74 32.72
N PRO A 49 -8.71 7.20 31.93
CA PRO A 49 -9.69 6.23 32.42
C PRO A 49 -8.97 4.94 32.86
N VAL A 50 -9.43 4.37 33.96
CA VAL A 50 -9.09 3.03 34.41
C VAL A 50 -10.24 2.15 33.95
N LEU A 51 -9.92 1.21 33.07
CA LEU A 51 -10.88 0.27 32.52
C LEU A 51 -10.79 -1.05 33.26
N ASP A 52 -11.93 -1.69 33.49
CA ASP A 52 -12.06 -3.06 33.98
C ASP A 52 -13.06 -3.82 33.10
N GLU A 53 -13.07 -5.14 33.18
CA GLU A 53 -14.06 -5.97 32.47
C GLU A 53 -15.33 -6.13 33.32
N ASP A 54 -16.50 -5.97 32.72
CA ASP A 54 -17.76 -6.33 33.35
C ASP A 54 -18.00 -7.85 33.34
N ASP A 55 -19.14 -8.30 33.88
CA ASP A 55 -19.49 -9.72 33.98
C ASP A 55 -19.65 -10.40 32.60
N GLU A 56 -19.85 -9.61 31.54
CA GLU A 56 -19.93 -10.04 30.15
C GLU A 56 -18.59 -9.93 29.40
N GLY A 57 -17.54 -9.41 30.05
CA GLY A 57 -16.20 -9.23 29.47
C GLY A 57 -16.03 -7.98 28.62
N GLU A 58 -16.95 -7.02 28.69
CA GLU A 58 -16.83 -5.72 28.03
C GLU A 58 -16.03 -4.74 28.89
N LEU A 59 -15.19 -3.92 28.26
CA LEU A 59 -14.37 -2.95 28.97
C LEU A 59 -15.21 -1.74 29.40
N ILE A 60 -15.39 -1.58 30.70
CA ILE A 60 -16.10 -0.45 31.32
C ILE A 60 -15.12 0.46 32.08
N GLU A 61 -15.39 1.77 32.06
CA GLU A 61 -14.61 2.74 32.85
C GLU A 61 -15.06 2.69 34.31
N VAL A 62 -14.19 2.19 35.19
CA VAL A 62 -14.48 2.02 36.63
C VAL A 62 -13.96 3.16 37.49
N ALA A 63 -12.95 3.88 37.01
CA ALA A 63 -12.36 5.02 37.72
C ALA A 63 -11.57 5.89 36.75
N THR A 64 -11.09 7.03 37.25
CA THR A 64 -10.06 7.83 36.57
C THR A 64 -8.81 7.93 37.43
N ARG A 65 -7.66 8.01 36.77
CA ARG A 65 -6.38 8.31 37.43
C ARG A 65 -5.73 9.52 36.78
N GLN A 66 -5.00 10.31 37.56
CA GLN A 66 -4.17 11.37 37.04
C GLN A 66 -2.73 10.89 36.91
N THR A 67 -2.12 11.18 35.76
CA THR A 67 -0.69 10.93 35.54
C THR A 67 0.15 11.80 36.47
N THR A 68 1.06 11.22 37.24
CA THR A 68 1.93 11.97 38.17
C THR A 68 3.10 12.62 37.45
N THR A 69 3.50 12.07 36.31
CA THR A 69 4.61 12.56 35.48
C THR A 69 4.17 12.73 34.04
N GLY A 70 4.80 13.67 33.34
CA GLY A 70 4.62 13.81 31.90
C GLY A 70 5.35 12.68 31.17
N THR A 71 4.70 12.07 30.19
CA THR A 71 5.32 11.06 29.33
C THR A 71 5.38 11.53 27.90
N VAL A 72 6.45 11.14 27.20
CA VAL A 72 6.65 11.40 25.79
C VAL A 72 6.89 10.06 25.12
N SER A 73 6.06 9.70 24.15
CA SER A 73 6.26 8.53 23.31
C SER A 73 6.49 8.96 21.87
N ILE A 74 7.37 8.24 21.18
CA ILE A 74 7.62 8.43 19.75
C ILE A 74 7.25 7.12 19.07
N GLY A 75 6.24 7.17 18.20
CA GLY A 75 5.72 6.00 17.48
C GLY A 75 5.73 6.22 15.98
N MET A 76 6.10 5.19 15.22
CA MET A 76 5.95 5.24 13.76
C MET A 76 4.49 5.02 13.38
N ILE A 77 3.91 5.94 12.61
CA ILE A 77 2.56 5.76 12.07
C ILE A 77 2.56 4.70 10.97
N ARG A 78 1.42 4.02 10.80
CA ARG A 78 1.26 3.01 9.73
C ARG A 78 1.55 3.64 8.38
N ARG A 79 2.23 2.94 7.48
CA ARG A 79 2.44 3.39 6.09
C ARG A 79 1.20 3.14 5.26
N GLN A 80 0.59 4.20 4.71
CA GLN A 80 -0.57 4.10 3.80
C GLN A 80 -0.21 4.45 2.34
N CYS A 81 0.91 5.15 2.11
CA CYS A 81 1.28 5.67 0.79
C CYS A 81 1.33 4.62 -0.34
N THR A 82 1.76 3.38 -0.07
CA THR A 82 1.79 2.32 -1.10
C THR A 82 0.40 1.94 -1.56
N THR A 83 -0.52 1.82 -0.61
CA THR A 83 -1.88 1.42 -0.88
C THR A 83 -2.55 2.49 -1.73
N ASP A 84 -2.48 3.74 -1.29
CA ASP A 84 -3.25 4.84 -1.86
C ASP A 84 -2.68 5.30 -3.21
N TYR A 85 -1.35 5.42 -3.32
CA TYR A 85 -0.72 5.97 -4.54
C TYR A 85 -0.30 4.93 -5.58
N LYS A 86 -0.23 3.65 -5.20
CA LYS A 86 0.22 2.59 -6.14
C LYS A 86 -0.82 1.51 -6.31
N ILE A 87 -1.22 0.84 -5.23
CA ILE A 87 -2.05 -0.37 -5.31
C ILE A 87 -3.47 -0.02 -5.76
N VAL A 88 -4.13 0.93 -5.09
CA VAL A 88 -5.50 1.34 -5.39
C VAL A 88 -5.65 1.90 -6.81
N PRO A 89 -4.79 2.80 -7.31
CA PRO A 89 -4.94 3.39 -8.63
C PRO A 89 -4.72 2.37 -9.74
N ILE A 90 -3.69 1.51 -9.61
CA ILE A 90 -3.45 0.39 -10.53
C ILE A 90 -4.66 -0.56 -10.52
N ARG A 91 -5.13 -0.97 -9.33
CA ARG A 91 -6.28 -1.88 -9.20
C ARG A 91 -7.54 -1.29 -9.82
N ARG A 92 -7.83 0.00 -9.60
CA ARG A 92 -8.98 0.69 -10.22
C ARG A 92 -8.89 0.63 -11.73
N LYS A 93 -7.72 0.92 -12.32
CA LYS A 93 -7.56 0.87 -13.77
C LYS A 93 -7.65 -0.55 -14.33
N VAL A 94 -7.07 -1.54 -13.67
CA VAL A 94 -7.19 -2.94 -14.09
C VAL A 94 -8.65 -3.40 -14.05
N ARG A 95 -9.42 -3.00 -13.04
CA ARG A 95 -10.86 -3.32 -12.96
C ARG A 95 -11.66 -2.64 -14.06
N ASP A 96 -11.32 -1.41 -14.40
CA ASP A 96 -11.92 -0.67 -15.51
C ASP A 96 -11.69 -1.39 -16.84
N LEU A 97 -10.43 -1.75 -17.13
CA LEU A 97 -10.07 -2.52 -18.33
C LEU A 97 -10.73 -3.90 -18.39
N ALA A 98 -10.94 -4.54 -17.24
CA ALA A 98 -11.64 -5.83 -17.14
C ALA A 98 -13.17 -5.71 -17.16
N GLY A 99 -13.75 -4.50 -17.28
CA GLY A 99 -15.20 -4.29 -17.27
C GLY A 99 -15.86 -4.56 -15.91
N LEU A 100 -15.09 -4.52 -14.82
CA LEU A 100 -15.50 -4.80 -13.44
C LEU A 100 -15.79 -3.53 -12.62
N THR A 101 -15.76 -2.34 -13.23
CA THR A 101 -16.10 -1.08 -12.55
C THR A 101 -17.49 -1.16 -11.93
N ARG A 102 -17.59 -0.88 -10.62
CA ARG A 102 -18.82 -0.98 -9.80
C ARG A 102 -19.51 -2.36 -9.79
N LYS A 103 -18.83 -3.43 -10.23
CA LYS A 103 -19.35 -4.81 -10.18
C LYS A 103 -18.64 -5.62 -9.09
N ARG A 104 -19.31 -6.65 -8.56
CA ARG A 104 -18.63 -7.62 -7.68
C ARG A 104 -17.54 -8.35 -8.47
N SER A 105 -16.37 -8.55 -7.86
CA SER A 105 -15.33 -9.37 -8.47
C SER A 105 -15.75 -10.83 -8.56
N PRO A 106 -15.44 -11.53 -9.67
CA PRO A 106 -15.55 -12.98 -9.74
C PRO A 106 -14.70 -13.68 -8.67
N SER A 107 -15.08 -14.89 -8.30
CA SER A 107 -14.29 -15.78 -7.42
C SER A 107 -13.22 -16.58 -8.18
N PHE A 108 -13.11 -16.39 -9.49
CA PHE A 108 -12.14 -17.04 -10.37
C PHE A 108 -11.35 -16.01 -11.18
N PRO A 109 -10.10 -16.32 -11.61
CA PRO A 109 -9.27 -15.37 -12.33
C PRO A 109 -9.86 -14.97 -13.69
N VAL A 110 -9.98 -13.67 -13.92
CA VAL A 110 -10.36 -13.08 -15.23
C VAL A 110 -9.30 -12.12 -15.77
N VAL A 111 -8.28 -11.80 -14.96
CA VAL A 111 -7.12 -11.00 -15.35
C VAL A 111 -5.84 -11.74 -15.04
N GLU A 112 -4.94 -11.79 -16.02
CA GLU A 112 -3.55 -12.19 -15.83
C GLU A 112 -2.64 -10.97 -15.84
N CYS A 113 -1.87 -10.78 -14.77
CA CYS A 113 -0.96 -9.64 -14.60
C CYS A 113 0.49 -10.11 -14.65
N TRP A 114 1.24 -9.70 -15.67
CA TRP A 114 2.65 -10.02 -15.80
C TRP A 114 3.49 -8.99 -15.06
N ILE A 115 4.36 -9.46 -14.17
CA ILE A 115 5.24 -8.60 -13.38
C ILE A 115 6.69 -9.00 -13.63
N GLY A 116 7.52 -8.03 -14.03
CA GLY A 116 8.94 -8.22 -14.31
C GLY A 116 9.78 -8.33 -13.03
N ILE A 117 9.61 -9.42 -12.28
CA ILE A 117 10.48 -9.79 -11.15
C ILE A 117 11.46 -10.85 -11.65
N SER A 118 12.76 -10.59 -11.54
CA SER A 118 13.82 -11.54 -11.91
C SER A 118 14.11 -12.56 -10.81
N THR A 119 14.96 -13.54 -11.11
CA THR A 119 15.32 -14.61 -10.15
C THR A 119 16.01 -14.10 -8.88
N ASP A 120 16.83 -13.06 -8.98
CA ASP A 120 17.47 -12.37 -7.84
C ASP A 120 16.47 -11.64 -6.92
N GLU A 121 15.27 -11.38 -7.43
CA GLU A 121 14.21 -10.67 -6.71
C GLU A 121 13.05 -11.59 -6.27
N ILE A 122 13.22 -12.92 -6.37
CA ILE A 122 12.14 -13.91 -6.19
C ILE A 122 11.35 -13.75 -4.89
N VAL A 123 11.98 -13.27 -3.81
CA VAL A 123 11.31 -13.00 -2.52
C VAL A 123 10.19 -11.96 -2.62
N ARG A 124 10.24 -11.10 -3.64
CA ARG A 124 9.23 -10.08 -3.98
C ARG A 124 8.05 -10.65 -4.76
N ALA A 125 8.19 -11.84 -5.37
CA ALA A 125 7.10 -12.51 -6.07
C ALA A 125 6.09 -13.03 -5.06
N LYS A 126 4.93 -12.37 -5.01
CA LYS A 126 3.81 -12.75 -4.14
C LYS A 126 2.60 -13.10 -5.00
N PRO A 127 1.80 -14.11 -4.63
CA PRO A 127 0.56 -14.42 -5.32
C PRO A 127 -0.40 -13.21 -5.27
N SER A 128 -1.47 -13.29 -6.05
CA SER A 128 -2.55 -12.32 -5.94
C SER A 128 -3.28 -12.51 -4.62
N PHE A 129 -3.63 -11.41 -3.94
CA PHE A 129 -4.56 -11.42 -2.81
C PHE A 129 -6.02 -11.31 -3.27
N GLU A 130 -6.24 -11.23 -4.58
CA GLU A 130 -7.53 -11.01 -5.23
C GLU A 130 -7.85 -12.22 -6.11
N ALA A 131 -8.95 -12.92 -5.82
CA ALA A 131 -9.33 -14.15 -6.54
C ALA A 131 -9.57 -13.95 -8.04
N TRP A 132 -9.97 -12.74 -8.45
CA TRP A 132 -10.24 -12.39 -9.84
C TRP A 132 -8.99 -12.09 -10.68
N GLN A 133 -7.80 -12.12 -10.06
CA GLN A 133 -6.53 -11.87 -10.73
C GLN A 133 -5.51 -12.98 -10.42
N VAL A 134 -4.75 -13.38 -11.44
CA VAL A 134 -3.52 -14.16 -11.28
C VAL A 134 -2.30 -13.30 -11.62
N LYS A 135 -1.21 -13.49 -10.90
CA LYS A 135 0.09 -12.85 -11.20
C LYS A 135 1.01 -13.87 -11.83
N ARG A 136 1.62 -13.52 -12.97
CA ARG A 136 2.69 -14.30 -13.61
C ARG A 136 4.01 -13.56 -13.55
N PHE A 137 5.09 -14.33 -13.57
CA PHE A 137 6.45 -13.81 -13.39
C PHE A 137 7.36 -14.35 -14.51
N PRO A 138 7.21 -13.84 -15.74
CA PRO A 138 7.87 -14.43 -16.91
C PRO A 138 9.39 -14.48 -16.83
N LEU A 139 10.02 -13.52 -16.13
CA LEU A 139 11.48 -13.51 -15.96
C LEU A 139 11.94 -14.64 -15.03
N ILE A 140 11.19 -14.95 -13.98
CA ILE A 140 11.45 -16.13 -13.13
C ILE A 140 11.18 -17.43 -13.92
N GLU A 141 10.07 -17.49 -14.66
CA GLU A 141 9.72 -18.66 -15.51
C GLU A 141 10.83 -18.97 -16.53
N LYS A 142 11.49 -17.94 -17.06
CA LYS A 142 12.64 -18.04 -17.97
C LYS A 142 14.00 -18.15 -17.25
N ARG A 143 14.02 -18.18 -15.91
CA ARG A 143 15.23 -18.21 -15.07
C ARG A 143 16.21 -17.05 -15.33
N LEU A 144 15.69 -15.87 -15.67
CA LEU A 144 16.49 -14.69 -15.94
C LEU A 144 16.79 -13.92 -14.65
N SER A 145 18.06 -13.67 -14.40
CA SER A 145 18.51 -12.70 -13.41
C SER A 145 18.45 -11.27 -13.96
N ARG A 146 18.61 -10.28 -13.09
CA ARG A 146 18.80 -8.88 -13.49
C ARG A 146 19.95 -8.71 -14.48
N ARG A 147 21.07 -9.44 -14.30
CA ARG A 147 22.22 -9.41 -15.22
C ARG A 147 21.82 -9.89 -16.62
N ASP A 148 21.05 -10.98 -16.69
CA ASP A 148 20.58 -11.54 -17.97
C ASP A 148 19.64 -10.57 -18.68
N CYS A 149 18.75 -9.90 -17.92
CA CYS A 149 17.87 -8.87 -18.47
C CYS A 149 18.67 -7.71 -19.08
N LEU A 150 19.70 -7.22 -18.37
CA LEU A 150 20.58 -6.16 -18.89
C LEU A 150 21.36 -6.62 -20.13
N ALA A 151 21.86 -7.86 -20.15
CA ALA A 151 22.54 -8.43 -21.31
C ALA A 151 21.59 -8.64 -22.50
N TRP A 152 20.32 -8.97 -22.24
CA TRP A 152 19.29 -9.05 -23.27
C TRP A 152 19.02 -7.67 -23.88
N LEU A 153 18.84 -6.64 -23.06
CA LEU A 153 18.63 -5.26 -23.52
C LEU A 153 19.78 -4.78 -24.40
N ARG A 154 21.05 -4.96 -23.98
CA ARG A 154 22.22 -4.57 -24.80
C ARG A 154 22.32 -5.25 -26.16
N ARG A 155 21.67 -6.42 -26.35
CA ARG A 155 21.66 -7.14 -27.63
C ARG A 155 20.54 -6.69 -28.57
N HIS A 156 19.56 -5.95 -28.05
CA HIS A 156 18.34 -5.55 -28.77
C HIS A 156 18.09 -4.03 -28.66
N ASP A 157 19.12 -3.28 -28.27
CA ASP A 157 19.23 -1.83 -28.39
C ASP A 157 19.79 -1.51 -29.78
#